data_AF-A0A520C385-F1
#
_entry.id   AF-A0A520C385-F1
#
_cell.length_a   1.000
_cell.length_b   1.000
_cell.length_c   1.000
_cell.angle_alpha   90.00
_cell.angle_beta   90.00
_cell.angle_gamma   90.00
#
_symmetry.space_group_name_H-M   'P 1'
#
loop_
_entity.id
_entity.type
_entity.pdbx_description
1 polymer ?
#
loop_
_entity_poly.entity_id
_entity_poly.type
_entity_poly.pdbx_seq_one_letter_code
_entity_poly.pdbx_strand_id
1 'polypeptide(L)'
;MTAIPSYGQQLKVNALNCEYRVNPVGIDVAQPNLSWKLQSLKHNTVQTAYQILVADNLADLKNNKANIWDSKKISSNQSIHIKYNGLKLLSTKKYYWKVKVWDNTSLTATSESAFWQMGLLTATDWKGAQWITYNKIADSNRNILPVDGKKDTFKENNILPMFRKNFNVAKPIKKATVFISGLGHFEMSLNGQKVGDDFLAPGWTKYDKEALYVTYDLTTQLKSGENVVGVMLGNGFYYVPPVSSRYKKLKSAFGYPKMICRLVIEYSDGTSSNIISNTSWKTAPSPITFSSIYGGEDYNANLEQKGWDLPKFNDSKWKSALLVDGPKLNAQKEEPVKVFDNFKAKTIQPVGNGEWVYDLGQNSSAIIELKVRGKKGDTIKITPAELLKADGTVTQKNIGGPSYFTYILKGEGLETWRPKFMYTGFRYLQVKGGIPIGKENPSNKTVIEDLKGLHIRNAATTVGSFKSSNELFNKTFSLIDWAIKSNMVSLFTDCPHREKLGWLEELHLMGSSVRYNYDVAPLFKKALQDMKNSQTAEGLIPEIAPEYV
;
A
#
# COMPACT_ATOMS: atom_id res chain seq x y z
N MET A 1 14.46 33.42 40.96
CA MET A 1 13.74 32.15 40.72
C MET A 1 14.72 31.17 40.11
N THR A 2 15.25 30.28 40.93
CA THR A 2 16.19 29.22 40.55
C THR A 2 15.42 28.14 39.79
N ALA A 3 15.78 27.91 38.52
CA ALA A 3 15.27 26.81 37.74
C ALA A 3 15.81 25.50 38.34
N ILE A 4 14.92 24.67 38.87
CA ILE A 4 15.23 23.32 39.33
C ILE A 4 15.63 22.50 38.09
N PRO A 5 16.82 21.88 38.05
CA PRO A 5 17.14 20.93 37.00
C PRO A 5 16.25 19.71 37.18
N SER A 6 15.33 19.50 36.24
CA SER A 6 14.59 18.24 36.10
C SER A 6 15.61 17.14 35.84
N TYR A 7 15.97 16.36 36.87
CA TYR A 7 16.72 15.12 36.72
C TYR A 7 15.88 14.14 35.89
N GLY A 8 16.12 14.11 34.57
CA GLY A 8 15.56 13.09 33.71
C GLY A 8 15.94 11.71 34.24
N GLN A 9 14.98 10.79 34.26
CA GLN A 9 15.17 9.40 34.71
C GLN A 9 16.43 8.81 34.07
N GLN A 10 17.35 8.26 34.88
CA GLN A 10 18.67 7.79 34.43
C GLN A 10 18.60 6.60 33.46
N LEU A 11 17.53 5.80 33.55
CA LEU A 11 17.20 4.68 32.68
C LEU A 11 15.78 4.86 32.15
N LYS A 12 15.58 4.68 30.84
CA LYS A 12 14.27 4.72 30.18
C LYS A 12 14.10 3.54 29.24
N VAL A 13 12.85 3.13 29.05
CA VAL A 13 12.46 2.15 28.03
C VAL A 13 11.54 2.83 27.02
N ASN A 14 11.90 2.75 25.75
CA ASN A 14 11.15 3.37 24.65
C ASN A 14 11.07 2.44 23.43
N ALA A 15 10.48 2.94 22.35
CA ALA A 15 10.36 2.23 21.07
C ALA A 15 9.79 0.81 21.22
N LEU A 16 8.67 0.70 21.94
CA LEU A 16 7.93 -0.56 22.08
C LEU A 16 7.33 -0.95 20.74
N ASN A 17 7.72 -2.13 20.26
CA ASN A 17 7.28 -2.67 18.99
C ASN A 17 6.62 -4.05 19.18
N CYS A 18 5.54 -4.29 18.44
CA CYS A 18 4.92 -5.60 18.26
C CYS A 18 5.06 -5.97 16.78
N GLU A 19 5.72 -7.09 16.47
CA GLU A 19 6.04 -7.48 15.08
C GLU A 19 6.67 -6.32 14.28
N TYR A 20 7.73 -5.71 14.85
CA TYR A 20 8.48 -4.54 14.33
C TYR A 20 7.74 -3.21 14.25
N ARG A 21 6.43 -3.18 14.51
CA ARG A 21 5.61 -1.98 14.34
C ARG A 21 5.23 -1.36 15.68
N VAL A 22 5.10 -0.03 15.67
CA VAL A 22 4.59 0.74 16.81
C VAL A 22 3.06 0.69 16.77
N ASN A 23 2.44 0.23 17.85
CA ASN A 23 0.98 0.23 18.01
C ASN A 23 0.19 -0.38 16.81
N PRO A 24 0.59 -1.54 16.27
CA PRO A 24 0.02 -2.04 15.03
C PRO A 24 -1.44 -2.49 15.16
N VAL A 25 -2.17 -2.39 14.06
CA VAL A 25 -3.50 -2.97 13.90
C VAL A 25 -3.46 -4.08 12.85
N GLY A 26 -4.23 -5.14 13.07
CA GLY A 26 -4.36 -6.24 12.11
C GLY A 26 -3.31 -7.35 12.25
N ILE A 27 -2.66 -7.53 13.40
CA ILE A 27 -1.69 -8.61 13.61
C ILE A 27 -2.38 -9.98 13.60
N ASP A 28 -1.95 -10.89 12.73
CA ASP A 28 -2.47 -12.27 12.63
C ASP A 28 -1.53 -13.34 13.23
N VAL A 29 -0.38 -12.92 13.78
CA VAL A 29 0.55 -13.81 14.46
C VAL A 29 0.00 -14.16 15.85
N ALA A 30 -0.32 -15.44 16.09
CA ALA A 30 -0.95 -15.88 17.33
C ALA A 30 -0.10 -15.64 18.60
N GLN A 31 1.23 -15.66 18.45
CA GLN A 31 2.19 -15.34 19.50
C GLN A 31 3.14 -14.25 18.99
N PRO A 32 2.70 -12.98 18.99
CA PRO A 32 3.49 -11.90 18.41
C PRO A 32 4.79 -11.66 19.19
N ASN A 33 5.80 -11.18 18.49
CA ASN A 33 7.10 -10.82 19.02
C ASN A 33 7.08 -9.37 19.53
N LEU A 34 7.52 -9.18 20.77
CA LEU A 34 7.62 -7.88 21.42
C LEU A 34 9.08 -7.45 21.53
N SER A 35 9.35 -6.17 21.28
CA SER A 35 10.70 -5.60 21.35
C SER A 35 10.67 -4.22 22.00
N TRP A 36 11.77 -3.82 22.63
CA TRP A 36 11.94 -2.49 23.21
C TRP A 36 13.41 -2.03 23.16
N LYS A 37 13.63 -0.73 23.28
CA LYS A 37 14.98 -0.13 23.36
C LYS A 37 15.21 0.48 24.74
N LEU A 38 16.44 0.33 25.24
CA LEU A 38 16.90 0.99 26.45
C LEU A 38 17.59 2.29 26.10
N GLN A 39 17.34 3.32 26.88
CA GLN A 39 18.04 4.60 26.81
C GLN A 39 18.60 4.93 28.20
N SER A 40 19.89 5.25 28.28
CA SER A 40 20.58 5.55 29.53
C SER A 40 21.52 6.74 29.34
N LEU A 41 21.68 7.53 30.41
CA LEU A 41 22.71 8.58 30.48
C LEU A 41 24.07 8.03 30.92
N LYS A 42 24.14 6.76 31.33
CA LYS A 42 25.36 6.08 31.77
C LYS A 42 25.91 5.15 30.70
N HIS A 43 27.23 5.11 30.57
CA HIS A 43 27.92 4.08 29.78
C HIS A 43 27.76 2.70 30.41
N ASN A 44 27.98 1.64 29.63
CA ASN A 44 27.98 0.25 30.11
C ASN A 44 26.67 -0.16 30.81
N THR A 45 25.54 0.41 30.39
CA THR A 45 24.21 0.02 30.87
C THR A 45 23.73 -1.21 30.11
N VAL A 46 23.44 -2.30 30.83
CA VAL A 46 23.00 -3.56 30.25
C VAL A 46 21.75 -4.04 30.98
N GLN A 47 20.73 -4.48 30.24
CA GLN A 47 19.56 -5.13 30.84
C GLN A 47 19.96 -6.46 31.49
N THR A 48 19.54 -6.68 32.73
CA THR A 48 19.72 -7.96 33.45
C THR A 48 18.43 -8.74 33.60
N ALA A 49 17.28 -8.06 33.59
CA ALA A 49 15.97 -8.70 33.63
C ALA A 49 14.88 -7.82 32.99
N TYR A 50 13.75 -8.45 32.68
CA TYR A 50 12.53 -7.76 32.24
C TYR A 50 11.27 -8.38 32.84
N GLN A 51 10.16 -7.64 32.80
CA GLN A 51 8.80 -8.11 33.08
C GLN A 51 7.84 -7.44 32.10
N ILE A 52 7.07 -8.23 31.38
CA ILE A 52 6.03 -7.77 30.45
C ILE A 52 4.68 -7.94 31.11
N LEU A 53 3.87 -6.89 31.06
CA LEU A 53 2.48 -6.89 31.48
C LEU A 53 1.60 -6.65 30.26
N VAL A 54 0.57 -7.48 30.07
CA VAL A 54 -0.43 -7.35 29.02
C VAL A 54 -1.82 -7.41 29.63
N ALA A 55 -2.69 -6.50 29.21
CA ALA A 55 -4.10 -6.46 29.57
C ALA A 55 -4.96 -6.24 28.32
N ASP A 56 -6.24 -6.61 28.39
CA ASP A 56 -7.20 -6.34 27.31
C ASP A 56 -7.93 -4.99 27.44
N ASN A 57 -7.60 -4.23 28.48
CA ASN A 57 -8.08 -2.87 28.68
C ASN A 57 -6.97 -2.00 29.28
N LEU A 58 -6.97 -0.72 28.89
CA LEU A 58 -5.90 0.21 29.27
C LEU A 58 -5.92 0.56 30.76
N ALA A 59 -7.11 0.59 31.39
CA ALA A 59 -7.26 0.96 32.79
C ALA A 59 -6.60 -0.07 33.72
N ASP A 60 -6.81 -1.36 33.45
CA ASP A 60 -6.17 -2.45 34.19
C ASP A 60 -4.65 -2.41 34.03
N LEU A 61 -4.14 -2.22 32.81
CA LEU A 61 -2.71 -2.12 32.59
C LEU A 61 -2.09 -0.94 33.35
N LYS A 62 -2.76 0.22 33.37
CA LYS A 62 -2.30 1.38 34.16
C LYS A 62 -2.22 1.06 35.65
N ASN A 63 -3.14 0.23 36.16
CA ASN A 63 -3.16 -0.28 37.53
C ASN A 63 -2.28 -1.54 37.75
N ASN A 64 -1.37 -1.87 36.81
CA ASN A 64 -0.53 -3.08 36.85
C ASN A 64 -1.31 -4.40 36.92
N LYS A 65 -2.59 -4.41 36.53
CA LYS A 65 -3.39 -5.62 36.40
C LYS A 65 -3.18 -6.17 34.99
N ALA A 66 -2.55 -7.33 34.91
CA ALA A 66 -2.17 -7.97 33.67
C ALA A 66 -3.00 -9.26 33.46
N ASN A 67 -4.29 -9.08 33.19
CA ASN A 67 -5.25 -10.17 33.05
C ASN A 67 -5.02 -11.07 31.82
N ILE A 68 -4.15 -10.65 30.89
CA ILE A 68 -3.85 -11.40 29.66
C ILE A 68 -2.48 -12.08 29.73
N TRP A 69 -1.47 -11.40 30.27
CA TRP A 69 -0.15 -11.97 30.47
C TRP A 69 0.68 -11.16 31.46
N ASP A 70 1.25 -11.83 32.47
CA ASP A 70 2.34 -11.31 33.29
C ASP A 70 3.50 -12.28 33.16
N SER A 71 4.60 -11.84 32.53
CA SER A 71 5.78 -12.70 32.34
C SER A 71 6.51 -13.02 33.65
N LYS A 72 6.16 -12.33 34.74
CA LYS A 72 7.00 -12.19 35.94
C LYS A 72 8.37 -11.62 35.59
N LYS A 73 9.24 -11.52 36.59
CA LYS A 73 10.63 -11.09 36.37
C LYS A 73 11.40 -12.24 35.70
N ILE A 74 11.86 -12.03 34.48
CA ILE A 74 12.69 -12.97 33.72
C ILE A 74 14.12 -12.44 33.72
N SER A 75 15.06 -13.22 34.24
CA SER A 75 16.51 -12.93 34.21
C SER A 75 17.06 -13.15 32.80
N SER A 76 17.06 -12.10 31.98
CA SER A 76 17.55 -12.13 30.61
C SER A 76 17.89 -10.72 30.13
N ASN A 77 18.95 -10.62 29.33
CA ASN A 77 19.37 -9.41 28.64
C ASN A 77 18.67 -9.22 27.28
N GLN A 78 17.83 -10.17 26.85
CA GLN A 78 17.11 -10.08 25.58
C GLN A 78 16.03 -8.99 25.65
N SER A 79 16.00 -8.14 24.63
CA SER A 79 15.02 -7.04 24.46
C SER A 79 14.38 -7.00 23.07
N ILE A 80 14.73 -7.97 22.21
CA ILE A 80 14.29 -8.05 20.83
C ILE A 80 13.64 -9.41 20.61
N HIS A 81 12.46 -9.40 19.99
CA HIS A 81 11.67 -10.57 19.66
C HIS A 81 11.35 -11.49 20.86
N ILE A 82 10.91 -10.90 21.96
CA ILE A 82 10.33 -11.67 23.06
C ILE A 82 8.96 -12.18 22.62
N LYS A 83 8.87 -13.48 22.44
CA LYS A 83 7.63 -14.13 22.01
C LYS A 83 6.56 -14.01 23.10
N TYR A 84 5.38 -13.53 22.72
CA TYR A 84 4.22 -13.52 23.60
C TYR A 84 3.89 -14.93 24.10
N ASN A 85 3.73 -15.09 25.41
CA ASN A 85 3.48 -16.37 26.07
C ASN A 85 2.33 -16.31 27.09
N GLY A 86 1.31 -15.49 26.81
CA GLY A 86 0.11 -15.36 27.65
C GLY A 86 -1.07 -16.18 27.16
N LEU A 87 -2.26 -15.78 27.60
CA LEU A 87 -3.53 -16.39 27.19
C LEU A 87 -3.76 -16.32 25.67
N LYS A 88 -4.63 -17.19 25.15
CA LYS A 88 -4.98 -17.17 23.72
C LYS A 88 -5.55 -15.82 23.30
N LEU A 89 -4.92 -15.19 22.30
CA LEU A 89 -5.37 -13.93 21.73
C LEU A 89 -6.62 -14.16 20.85
N LEU A 90 -7.54 -13.20 20.86
CA LEU A 90 -8.80 -13.23 20.10
C LEU A 90 -8.73 -12.30 18.90
N SER A 91 -9.32 -12.71 17.78
CA SER A 91 -9.44 -11.87 16.58
C SER A 91 -10.13 -10.54 16.88
N THR A 92 -9.74 -9.51 16.13
CA THR A 92 -10.21 -8.11 16.21
C THR A 92 -9.96 -7.40 17.55
N LYS A 93 -9.53 -8.11 18.60
CA LYS A 93 -9.37 -7.57 19.95
C LYS A 93 -8.08 -6.75 20.06
N LYS A 94 -8.15 -5.66 20.80
CA LYS A 94 -7.02 -4.78 21.12
C LYS A 94 -6.45 -5.17 22.48
N TYR A 95 -5.14 -5.26 22.56
CA TYR A 95 -4.39 -5.59 23.76
C TYR A 95 -3.41 -4.46 24.06
N TYR A 96 -3.26 -4.12 25.33
CA TYR A 96 -2.36 -3.10 25.83
C TYR A 96 -1.22 -3.78 26.56
N TRP A 97 -0.01 -3.25 26.43
CA TRP A 97 1.15 -3.80 27.12
C TRP A 97 2.14 -2.74 27.55
N LYS A 98 2.96 -3.09 28.54
CA LYS A 98 4.13 -2.31 28.95
C LYS A 98 5.20 -3.27 29.45
N VAL A 99 6.43 -2.77 29.49
CA VAL A 99 7.58 -3.54 29.98
C VAL A 99 8.28 -2.79 31.10
N LYS A 100 8.68 -3.53 32.12
CA LYS A 100 9.61 -3.09 33.16
C LYS A 100 10.95 -3.79 32.95
N VAL A 101 12.05 -3.05 33.07
CA VAL A 101 13.40 -3.60 32.95
C VAL A 101 14.22 -3.32 34.21
N TRP A 102 15.24 -4.14 34.42
CA TRP A 102 16.29 -3.95 35.42
C TRP A 102 17.63 -3.89 34.68
N ASP A 103 18.51 -2.98 35.07
CA ASP A 103 19.88 -2.93 34.56
C ASP A 103 20.89 -3.63 35.48
N ASN A 104 22.17 -3.58 35.09
CA ASN A 104 23.32 -4.12 35.83
C ASN A 104 23.73 -3.30 37.07
N THR A 105 23.06 -2.17 37.33
CA THR A 105 23.24 -1.34 38.52
C THR A 105 22.03 -1.39 39.46
N SER A 106 21.09 -2.32 39.20
CA SER A 106 19.81 -2.46 39.91
C SER A 106 18.82 -1.31 39.72
N LEU A 107 19.06 -0.39 38.77
CA LEU A 107 18.05 0.60 38.39
C LEU A 107 16.92 -0.09 37.63
N THR A 108 15.72 0.48 37.77
CA THR A 108 14.53 0.00 37.04
C THR A 108 13.89 1.11 36.24
N ALA A 109 13.31 0.73 35.11
CA ALA A 109 12.51 1.62 34.29
C ALA A 109 11.29 0.87 33.77
N THR A 110 10.16 1.56 33.69
CA THR A 110 8.92 1.03 33.10
C THR A 110 8.57 1.90 31.90
N SER A 111 8.19 1.27 30.79
CA SER A 111 7.75 1.98 29.61
C SER A 111 6.38 2.62 29.79
N GLU A 112 6.08 3.59 28.93
CA GLU A 112 4.68 3.94 28.65
C GLU A 112 3.91 2.73 28.11
N SER A 113 2.57 2.81 28.19
CA SER A 113 1.69 1.78 27.65
C SER A 113 1.64 1.86 26.12
N ALA A 114 1.89 0.72 25.46
CA ALA A 114 1.69 0.53 24.03
C ALA A 114 0.51 -0.43 23.80
N PHE A 115 0.13 -0.65 22.54
CA PHE A 115 -0.91 -1.61 22.19
C PHE A 115 -0.57 -2.41 20.93
N TRP A 116 -1.34 -3.45 20.67
CA TRP A 116 -1.56 -3.98 19.33
C TRP A 116 -3.01 -4.41 19.20
N GLN A 117 -3.52 -4.50 17.98
CA GLN A 117 -4.82 -5.07 17.70
C GLN A 117 -4.68 -6.27 16.78
N MET A 118 -5.31 -7.38 17.18
CA MET A 118 -5.36 -8.60 16.38
C MET A 118 -6.18 -8.39 15.11
N GLY A 119 -5.75 -9.05 14.05
CA GLY A 119 -6.47 -9.20 12.80
C GLY A 119 -7.49 -10.33 12.85
N LEU A 120 -7.71 -10.95 11.69
CA LEU A 120 -8.56 -12.12 11.51
C LEU A 120 -7.64 -13.35 11.47
N LEU A 121 -7.80 -14.26 12.44
CA LEU A 121 -6.86 -15.38 12.63
C LEU A 121 -7.24 -16.60 11.78
N THR A 122 -8.52 -16.74 11.46
CA THR A 122 -9.07 -17.86 10.71
C THR A 122 -10.09 -17.38 9.67
N ALA A 123 -10.45 -18.25 8.73
CA ALA A 123 -11.52 -17.98 7.77
C ALA A 123 -12.86 -17.66 8.44
N THR A 124 -13.17 -18.29 9.59
CA THR A 124 -14.42 -18.05 10.32
C THR A 124 -14.50 -16.64 10.92
N ASP A 125 -13.34 -16.01 11.17
CA ASP A 125 -13.27 -14.63 11.64
C ASP A 125 -13.67 -13.63 10.54
N TRP A 126 -13.86 -14.03 9.29
CA TRP A 126 -14.50 -13.17 8.29
C TRP A 126 -16.02 -13.03 8.49
N LYS A 127 -16.61 -13.76 9.45
CA LYS A 127 -18.04 -13.70 9.80
C LYS A 127 -18.96 -13.83 8.59
N GLY A 128 -18.59 -14.72 7.67
CA GLY A 128 -19.36 -14.99 6.46
C GLY A 128 -19.18 -13.96 5.34
N ALA A 129 -18.22 -13.03 5.42
CA ALA A 129 -17.84 -12.21 4.28
C ALA A 129 -17.39 -13.10 3.11
N GLN A 130 -17.84 -12.75 1.91
CA GLN A 130 -17.63 -13.50 0.69
C GLN A 130 -16.82 -12.66 -0.29
N TRP A 131 -16.03 -13.34 -1.13
CA TRP A 131 -15.38 -12.69 -2.25
C TRP A 131 -16.42 -12.27 -3.29
N ILE A 132 -16.36 -11.01 -3.71
CA ILE A 132 -17.27 -10.42 -4.68
C ILE A 132 -16.51 -9.82 -5.87
N THR A 133 -17.11 -9.92 -7.06
CA THR A 133 -16.57 -9.36 -8.30
C THR A 133 -17.67 -8.76 -9.17
N TYR A 134 -17.28 -7.99 -10.19
CA TYR A 134 -18.17 -7.43 -11.19
C TYR A 134 -18.57 -8.47 -12.23
N ASN A 135 -17.59 -9.25 -12.72
CA ASN A 135 -17.75 -10.30 -13.73
C ASN A 135 -16.78 -11.46 -13.41
N LYS A 136 -17.10 -12.66 -13.89
CA LYS A 136 -16.23 -13.83 -13.77
C LYS A 136 -15.38 -13.98 -15.04
N ILE A 137 -14.13 -14.36 -14.88
CA ILE A 137 -13.32 -14.85 -16.00
C ILE A 137 -13.63 -16.34 -16.20
N ALA A 138 -13.72 -16.81 -17.44
CA ALA A 138 -13.83 -18.24 -17.70
C ALA A 138 -12.52 -18.95 -17.33
N ASP A 139 -12.59 -20.17 -16.81
CA ASP A 139 -11.39 -20.93 -16.40
C ASP A 139 -10.41 -21.16 -17.56
N SER A 140 -10.91 -21.32 -18.79
CA SER A 140 -10.10 -21.44 -20.01
C SER A 140 -9.26 -20.20 -20.32
N ASN A 141 -9.59 -19.05 -19.72
CA ASN A 141 -8.90 -17.77 -19.93
C ASN A 141 -8.00 -17.40 -18.74
N ARG A 142 -7.95 -18.23 -17.70
CA ARG A 142 -7.00 -18.06 -16.59
C ARG A 142 -5.61 -18.49 -17.01
N ASN A 143 -4.61 -17.72 -16.62
CA ASN A 143 -3.21 -17.96 -16.95
C ASN A 143 -2.33 -17.58 -15.74
N ILE A 144 -2.20 -18.51 -14.80
CA ILE A 144 -1.55 -18.27 -13.50
C ILE A 144 -0.02 -18.23 -13.63
N LEU A 145 0.54 -19.10 -14.48
CA LEU A 145 1.96 -19.16 -14.83
C LEU A 145 2.08 -19.16 -16.37
N PRO A 146 2.14 -17.96 -16.99
CA PRO A 146 2.24 -17.81 -18.43
C PRO A 146 3.55 -18.39 -18.97
N VAL A 147 3.47 -19.30 -19.94
CA VAL A 147 4.65 -19.74 -20.69
C VAL A 147 4.93 -18.78 -21.84
N ASP A 148 6.20 -18.42 -22.01
CA ASP A 148 6.66 -17.58 -23.12
C ASP A 148 6.30 -18.17 -24.51
N GLY A 149 6.02 -17.28 -25.47
CA GLY A 149 5.72 -17.65 -26.86
C GLY A 149 4.25 -17.97 -27.18
N LYS A 150 3.38 -18.19 -26.19
CA LYS A 150 1.93 -18.36 -26.46
C LYS A 150 1.27 -17.04 -26.85
N LYS A 151 0.47 -17.04 -27.93
CA LYS A 151 -0.34 -15.88 -28.36
C LYS A 151 -1.49 -15.64 -27.38
N ASP A 152 -1.87 -14.38 -27.19
CA ASP A 152 -3.10 -14.07 -26.47
C ASP A 152 -4.29 -14.51 -27.32
N THR A 153 -5.06 -15.46 -26.81
CA THR A 153 -6.24 -16.00 -27.48
C THR A 153 -7.52 -15.26 -27.12
N PHE A 154 -7.47 -14.42 -26.08
CA PHE A 154 -8.64 -13.79 -25.48
C PHE A 154 -8.57 -12.27 -25.53
N LYS A 155 -9.66 -11.63 -25.97
CA LYS A 155 -9.82 -10.18 -26.06
C LYS A 155 -11.16 -9.77 -25.44
N GLU A 156 -11.31 -9.86 -24.12
CA GLU A 156 -12.48 -9.27 -23.46
C GLU A 156 -12.15 -8.33 -22.30
N ASN A 157 -13.04 -7.35 -22.20
CA ASN A 157 -13.53 -6.61 -21.04
C ASN A 157 -12.56 -6.32 -19.89
N ASN A 158 -11.86 -5.20 -20.00
CA ASN A 158 -11.05 -4.60 -18.92
C ASN A 158 -11.90 -3.66 -18.07
N ILE A 159 -13.02 -4.12 -17.49
CA ILE A 159 -13.78 -3.29 -16.57
C ILE A 159 -13.05 -3.24 -15.23
N LEU A 160 -12.72 -2.03 -14.80
CA LEU A 160 -12.26 -1.73 -13.46
C LEU A 160 -13.48 -1.35 -12.63
N PRO A 161 -13.95 -2.21 -11.72
CA PRO A 161 -15.22 -2.00 -11.05
C PRO A 161 -15.10 -1.10 -9.82
N MET A 162 -16.21 -0.46 -9.47
CA MET A 162 -16.45 0.06 -8.14
C MET A 162 -17.57 -0.72 -7.45
N PHE A 163 -17.49 -0.82 -6.13
CA PHE A 163 -18.44 -1.49 -5.25
C PHE A 163 -18.89 -0.53 -4.16
N ARG A 164 -20.18 -0.54 -3.85
CA ARG A 164 -20.75 0.29 -2.79
C ARG A 164 -21.67 -0.50 -1.87
N LYS A 165 -21.70 -0.09 -0.60
CA LYS A 165 -22.62 -0.62 0.41
C LYS A 165 -23.06 0.47 1.38
N ASN A 166 -24.37 0.69 1.44
CA ASN A 166 -25.00 1.50 2.47
C ASN A 166 -25.27 0.63 3.71
N PHE A 167 -25.13 1.22 4.88
CA PHE A 167 -25.50 0.63 6.16
C PHE A 167 -25.82 1.73 7.17
N ASN A 168 -26.57 1.38 8.21
CA ASN A 168 -27.00 2.33 9.23
C ASN A 168 -26.31 2.06 10.57
N VAL A 169 -25.89 3.11 11.26
CA VAL A 169 -25.32 3.07 12.60
C VAL A 169 -26.23 3.85 13.54
N ALA A 170 -27.01 3.16 14.37
CA ALA A 170 -27.95 3.81 15.29
C ALA A 170 -27.38 4.02 16.70
N LYS A 171 -26.39 3.21 17.09
CA LYS A 171 -25.85 3.18 18.46
C LYS A 171 -24.53 3.94 18.57
N PRO A 172 -24.19 4.48 19.76
CA PRO A 172 -22.89 5.10 20.00
C PRO A 172 -21.74 4.12 19.75
N ILE A 173 -20.80 4.51 18.88
CA ILE A 173 -19.65 3.70 18.50
C ILE A 173 -18.59 3.78 19.60
N LYS A 174 -18.11 2.62 20.05
CA LYS A 174 -16.91 2.50 20.89
C LYS A 174 -15.66 2.32 20.02
N LYS A 175 -15.76 1.51 18.97
CA LYS A 175 -14.66 1.20 18.05
C LYS A 175 -15.20 0.70 16.72
N ALA A 176 -14.51 1.02 15.63
CA ALA A 176 -14.78 0.43 14.33
C ALA A 176 -13.49 0.08 13.61
N THR A 177 -13.42 -1.12 13.04
CA THR A 177 -12.25 -1.59 12.30
C THR A 177 -12.69 -2.31 11.04
N VAL A 178 -12.10 -1.96 9.91
CA VAL A 178 -12.28 -2.68 8.64
C VAL A 178 -11.09 -3.59 8.37
N PHE A 179 -11.38 -4.78 7.84
CA PHE A 179 -10.45 -5.72 7.26
C PHE A 179 -10.84 -5.91 5.80
N ILE A 180 -9.92 -5.62 4.88
CA ILE A 180 -10.24 -5.59 3.45
C ILE A 180 -9.09 -6.12 2.60
N SER A 181 -9.43 -6.87 1.57
CA SER A 181 -8.52 -7.25 0.49
C SER A 181 -9.21 -7.03 -0.85
N GLY A 182 -8.50 -6.39 -1.78
CA GLY A 182 -8.90 -6.28 -3.18
C GLY A 182 -7.77 -6.81 -4.06
N LEU A 183 -8.05 -7.88 -4.82
CA LEU A 183 -7.04 -8.52 -5.67
C LEU A 183 -6.91 -7.80 -7.00
N GLY A 184 -5.65 -7.61 -7.38
CA GLY A 184 -5.22 -6.54 -8.25
C GLY A 184 -4.72 -5.43 -7.36
N HIS A 185 -5.50 -4.37 -7.21
CA HIS A 185 -5.34 -3.35 -6.17
C HIS A 185 -6.71 -2.82 -5.75
N PHE A 186 -6.79 -2.06 -4.66
CA PHE A 186 -8.01 -1.33 -4.33
C PHE A 186 -7.73 0.06 -3.75
N GLU A 187 -8.74 0.93 -3.85
CA GLU A 187 -8.87 2.14 -3.05
C GLU A 187 -10.24 2.16 -2.40
N MET A 188 -10.28 2.30 -1.07
CA MET A 188 -11.51 2.36 -0.28
C MET A 188 -11.83 3.79 0.11
N SER A 189 -13.11 4.13 0.12
CA SER A 189 -13.65 5.33 0.75
C SER A 189 -14.74 5.00 1.77
N LEU A 190 -14.88 5.87 2.76
CA LEU A 190 -15.98 5.89 3.71
C LEU A 190 -16.60 7.28 3.69
N ASN A 191 -17.88 7.37 3.34
CA ASN A 191 -18.62 8.63 3.27
C ASN A 191 -17.92 9.70 2.40
N GLY A 192 -17.45 9.29 1.21
CA GLY A 192 -16.76 10.16 0.25
C GLY A 192 -15.32 10.53 0.59
N GLN A 193 -14.76 10.01 1.69
CA GLN A 193 -13.37 10.25 2.09
C GLN A 193 -12.54 9.00 1.91
N LYS A 194 -11.35 9.11 1.29
CA LYS A 194 -10.42 7.99 1.15
C LYS A 194 -10.04 7.45 2.53
N VAL A 195 -10.07 6.12 2.68
CA VAL A 195 -9.60 5.41 3.87
C VAL A 195 -8.11 5.12 3.72
N GLY A 196 -7.31 5.58 4.69
CA GLY A 196 -5.86 5.44 4.68
C GLY A 196 -5.17 6.28 3.61
N ASP A 197 -3.85 6.23 3.59
CA ASP A 197 -2.98 6.90 2.62
C ASP A 197 -2.17 5.91 1.76
N ASP A 198 -2.51 4.62 1.87
CA ASP A 198 -1.88 3.55 1.12
C ASP A 198 -2.14 3.70 -0.40
N PHE A 199 -1.17 3.21 -1.16
CA PHE A 199 -1.18 3.14 -2.62
C PHE A 199 -0.88 1.70 -3.05
N LEU A 200 -1.62 1.16 -4.03
CA LEU A 200 -1.49 -0.22 -4.51
C LEU A 200 -1.64 -1.31 -3.42
N ALA A 201 -2.47 -1.04 -2.40
CA ALA A 201 -2.83 -2.03 -1.38
C ALA A 201 -3.55 -3.25 -2.00
N PRO A 202 -3.46 -4.46 -1.39
CA PRO A 202 -2.81 -4.80 -0.12
C PRO A 202 -1.39 -5.40 -0.26
N GLY A 203 -0.78 -5.29 -1.45
CA GLY A 203 0.50 -5.91 -1.76
C GLY A 203 0.39 -7.09 -2.74
N TRP A 204 1.52 -7.39 -3.38
CA TRP A 204 1.65 -8.42 -4.41
C TRP A 204 2.14 -9.73 -3.80
N THR A 205 1.47 -10.82 -4.13
CA THR A 205 1.78 -12.18 -3.64
C THR A 205 1.58 -13.18 -4.77
N LYS A 206 1.95 -14.43 -4.54
CA LYS A 206 1.55 -15.54 -5.41
C LYS A 206 0.05 -15.84 -5.20
N TYR A 207 -0.81 -15.18 -5.97
CA TYR A 207 -2.26 -15.08 -5.72
C TYR A 207 -3.04 -16.40 -5.80
N ASP A 208 -2.48 -17.47 -6.36
CA ASP A 208 -3.03 -18.83 -6.30
C ASP A 208 -2.71 -19.56 -4.98
N LYS A 209 -1.76 -19.05 -4.19
CA LYS A 209 -1.39 -19.58 -2.86
C LYS A 209 -1.95 -18.72 -1.73
N GLU A 210 -1.80 -17.40 -1.83
CA GLU A 210 -2.26 -16.47 -0.81
C GLU A 210 -2.55 -15.07 -1.35
N ALA A 211 -3.31 -14.30 -0.56
CA ALA A 211 -3.41 -12.86 -0.70
C ALA A 211 -3.33 -12.16 0.66
N LEU A 212 -2.94 -10.90 0.64
CA LEU A 212 -2.89 -10.07 1.84
C LEU A 212 -4.22 -9.34 2.05
N TYR A 213 -4.55 -9.06 3.31
CA TYR A 213 -5.56 -8.08 3.69
C TYR A 213 -4.93 -6.99 4.55
N VAL A 214 -5.51 -5.79 4.49
CA VAL A 214 -5.11 -4.64 5.31
C VAL A 214 -6.20 -4.28 6.31
N THR A 215 -5.80 -3.55 7.35
CA THR A 215 -6.66 -3.21 8.49
C THR A 215 -6.63 -1.70 8.72
N TYR A 216 -7.79 -1.07 8.85
CA TYR A 216 -7.90 0.35 9.19
C TYR A 216 -8.82 0.58 10.39
N ASP A 217 -8.43 1.48 11.28
CA ASP A 217 -9.30 2.01 12.35
C ASP A 217 -10.20 3.11 11.75
N LEU A 218 -11.51 2.89 11.79
CA LEU A 218 -12.52 3.79 11.24
C LEU A 218 -13.37 4.45 12.34
N THR A 219 -12.97 4.32 13.60
CA THR A 219 -13.77 4.73 14.76
C THR A 219 -14.23 6.18 14.66
N THR A 220 -13.37 7.09 14.18
CA THR A 220 -13.64 8.53 14.08
C THR A 220 -14.25 8.97 12.74
N GLN A 221 -14.31 8.07 11.74
CA GLN A 221 -14.79 8.40 10.39
C GLN A 221 -16.25 8.02 10.16
N LEU A 222 -16.78 7.08 10.96
CA LEU A 222 -18.18 6.71 10.94
C LEU A 222 -19.05 7.80 11.58
N LYS A 223 -20.29 7.91 11.08
CA LYS A 223 -21.29 8.85 11.56
C LYS A 223 -22.50 8.10 12.12
N SER A 224 -23.28 8.76 12.97
CA SER A 224 -24.62 8.27 13.31
C SER A 224 -25.52 8.34 12.06
N GLY A 225 -26.39 7.34 11.90
CA GLY A 225 -27.26 7.20 10.74
C GLY A 225 -26.60 6.48 9.56
N GLU A 226 -26.93 6.92 8.35
CA GLU A 226 -26.51 6.29 7.11
C GLU A 226 -25.02 6.54 6.82
N ASN A 227 -24.31 5.45 6.53
CA ASN A 227 -22.92 5.45 6.09
C ASN A 227 -22.78 4.65 4.80
N VAL A 228 -21.75 4.97 4.00
CA VAL A 228 -21.46 4.27 2.75
C VAL A 228 -19.98 3.90 2.68
N VAL A 229 -19.71 2.62 2.47
CA VAL A 229 -18.39 2.15 2.03
C VAL A 229 -18.39 2.13 0.50
N GLY A 230 -17.37 2.76 -0.10
CA GLY A 230 -17.03 2.66 -1.51
C GLY A 230 -15.69 1.95 -1.69
N VAL A 231 -15.55 1.12 -2.73
CA VAL A 231 -14.28 0.49 -3.10
C VAL A 231 -14.12 0.49 -4.62
N MET A 232 -13.04 1.07 -5.14
CA MET A 232 -12.62 0.89 -6.54
C MET A 232 -11.55 -0.20 -6.62
N LEU A 233 -11.58 -1.04 -7.65
CA LEU A 233 -10.56 -2.07 -7.88
C LEU A 233 -9.73 -1.79 -9.14
N GLY A 234 -8.45 -2.11 -9.02
CA GLY A 234 -7.42 -2.08 -10.05
C GLY A 234 -6.98 -3.47 -10.48
N ASN A 235 -6.26 -3.55 -11.59
CA ASN A 235 -5.81 -4.81 -12.18
C ASN A 235 -4.54 -5.40 -11.54
N GLY A 236 -3.56 -4.56 -11.23
CA GLY A 236 -2.27 -4.97 -10.65
C GLY A 236 -1.58 -6.10 -11.43
N PHE A 237 -0.88 -6.97 -10.70
CA PHE A 237 -0.34 -8.24 -11.22
C PHE A 237 -1.39 -9.36 -11.26
N TYR A 238 -2.55 -9.17 -10.63
CA TYR A 238 -3.62 -10.17 -10.58
C TYR A 238 -4.24 -10.41 -11.95
N TYR A 239 -4.33 -9.35 -12.76
CA TYR A 239 -4.80 -9.42 -14.13
C TYR A 239 -4.01 -8.46 -15.01
N VAL A 240 -3.23 -8.98 -15.97
CA VAL A 240 -2.56 -8.15 -16.98
C VAL A 240 -3.38 -8.19 -18.28
N PRO A 241 -4.07 -7.10 -18.66
CA PRO A 241 -4.91 -7.08 -19.84
C PRO A 241 -4.19 -7.53 -21.13
N PRO A 242 -4.79 -8.42 -21.95
CA PRO A 242 -4.21 -8.87 -23.21
C PRO A 242 -4.44 -7.84 -24.35
N VAL A 243 -3.92 -6.62 -24.17
CA VAL A 243 -4.02 -5.54 -25.17
C VAL A 243 -2.74 -5.44 -26.01
N SER A 244 -2.89 -5.29 -27.33
CA SER A 244 -1.75 -5.10 -28.25
C SER A 244 -1.30 -3.64 -28.35
N SER A 245 -2.14 -2.70 -27.93
CA SER A 245 -1.87 -1.26 -28.00
C SER A 245 -1.02 -0.74 -26.84
N ARG A 246 -0.63 -1.59 -25.88
CA ARG A 246 0.13 -1.22 -24.69
C ARG A 246 1.25 -2.21 -24.42
N TYR A 247 2.28 -1.73 -23.74
CA TYR A 247 3.35 -2.56 -23.23
C TYR A 247 2.84 -3.53 -22.16
N LYS A 248 3.37 -4.75 -22.19
CA LYS A 248 3.29 -5.76 -21.14
C LYS A 248 4.54 -6.63 -21.17
N LYS A 249 5.05 -6.98 -19.99
CA LYS A 249 6.10 -8.00 -19.83
C LYS A 249 5.49 -9.39 -19.71
N LEU A 250 4.48 -9.53 -18.85
CA LEU A 250 3.82 -10.80 -18.54
C LEU A 250 2.42 -10.89 -19.15
N LYS A 251 1.89 -12.12 -19.22
CA LYS A 251 0.53 -12.44 -19.69
C LYS A 251 -0.31 -13.13 -18.62
N SER A 252 -0.10 -12.75 -17.37
CA SER A 252 -0.74 -13.38 -16.21
C SER A 252 -2.20 -12.94 -16.04
N ALA A 253 -3.07 -13.90 -15.75
CA ALA A 253 -4.49 -13.68 -15.51
C ALA A 253 -4.98 -14.68 -14.43
N PHE A 254 -4.92 -14.28 -13.17
CA PHE A 254 -5.41 -15.10 -12.06
C PHE A 254 -6.94 -15.07 -11.97
N GLY A 255 -7.54 -13.93 -12.34
CA GLY A 255 -8.97 -13.63 -12.28
C GLY A 255 -9.23 -12.16 -12.63
N TYR A 256 -10.49 -11.77 -12.82
CA TYR A 256 -10.84 -10.34 -12.80
C TYR A 256 -10.80 -9.77 -11.38
N PRO A 257 -10.57 -8.44 -11.21
CA PRO A 257 -10.51 -7.82 -9.90
C PRO A 257 -11.70 -8.21 -9.00
N LYS A 258 -11.39 -8.57 -7.76
CA LYS A 258 -12.36 -9.02 -6.76
C LYS A 258 -11.97 -8.56 -5.36
N MET A 259 -12.93 -8.47 -4.45
CA MET A 259 -12.68 -8.03 -3.08
C MET A 259 -13.41 -8.86 -2.04
N ILE A 260 -12.90 -8.81 -0.82
CA ILE A 260 -13.56 -9.27 0.40
C ILE A 260 -13.38 -8.20 1.49
N CYS A 261 -14.43 -7.96 2.28
CA CYS A 261 -14.44 -6.91 3.28
C CYS A 261 -15.26 -7.33 4.50
N ARG A 262 -14.74 -7.05 5.69
CA ARG A 262 -15.46 -7.10 6.97
C ARG A 262 -15.18 -5.81 7.75
N LEU A 263 -16.21 -5.00 7.96
CA LEU A 263 -16.20 -3.90 8.92
C LEU A 263 -16.90 -4.36 10.20
N VAL A 264 -16.18 -4.40 11.31
CA VAL A 264 -16.75 -4.67 12.65
C VAL A 264 -16.92 -3.35 13.39
N ILE A 265 -18.10 -3.16 13.98
CA ILE A 265 -18.43 -1.99 14.80
C ILE A 265 -18.78 -2.51 16.20
N GLU A 266 -18.01 -2.09 17.19
CA GLU A 266 -18.26 -2.33 18.60
C GLU A 266 -18.94 -1.10 19.19
N TYR A 267 -20.07 -1.29 19.88
CA TYR A 267 -20.86 -0.20 20.46
C TYR A 267 -20.57 -0.03 21.95
N SER A 268 -20.90 1.14 22.49
CA SER A 268 -20.68 1.46 23.91
C SER A 268 -21.51 0.58 24.86
N ASP A 269 -22.61 -0.02 24.39
CA ASP A 269 -23.44 -0.96 25.15
C ASP A 269 -22.88 -2.41 25.18
N GLY A 270 -21.72 -2.65 24.56
CA GLY A 270 -21.08 -3.97 24.50
C GLY A 270 -21.53 -4.86 23.34
N THR A 271 -22.56 -4.45 22.57
CA THR A 271 -22.97 -5.18 21.36
C THR A 271 -22.04 -4.87 20.18
N SER A 272 -22.12 -5.69 19.12
CA SER A 272 -21.37 -5.44 17.89
C SER A 272 -22.18 -5.75 16.63
N SER A 273 -21.82 -5.12 15.52
CA SER A 273 -22.36 -5.41 14.19
C SER A 273 -21.24 -5.66 13.19
N ASN A 274 -21.56 -6.41 12.12
CA ASN A 274 -20.63 -6.70 11.04
C ASN A 274 -21.26 -6.29 9.71
N ILE A 275 -20.54 -5.47 8.95
CA ILE A 275 -20.86 -5.15 7.57
C ILE A 275 -19.90 -5.96 6.69
N ILE A 276 -20.44 -6.92 5.95
CA ILE A 276 -19.64 -7.90 5.20
C ILE A 276 -19.87 -7.78 3.69
N SER A 277 -18.87 -8.13 2.88
CA SER A 277 -19.00 -8.29 1.44
C SER A 277 -19.85 -9.52 1.11
N ASN A 278 -20.86 -9.34 0.24
CA ASN A 278 -21.74 -10.40 -0.28
C ASN A 278 -22.58 -9.82 -1.45
N THR A 279 -23.56 -10.56 -1.95
CA THR A 279 -24.43 -10.17 -3.08
C THR A 279 -25.30 -8.93 -2.83
N SER A 280 -25.41 -8.45 -1.58
CA SER A 280 -26.13 -7.21 -1.27
C SER A 280 -25.32 -5.95 -1.59
N TRP A 281 -24.05 -6.09 -1.95
CA TRP A 281 -23.25 -5.00 -2.48
C TRP A 281 -23.65 -4.72 -3.93
N LYS A 282 -23.61 -3.44 -4.30
CA LYS A 282 -23.86 -2.98 -5.67
C LYS A 282 -22.55 -2.70 -6.37
N THR A 283 -22.50 -2.92 -7.69
CA THR A 283 -21.31 -2.70 -8.49
C THR A 283 -21.61 -2.07 -9.86
N ALA A 284 -20.66 -1.26 -10.35
CA ALA A 284 -20.69 -0.59 -11.65
C ALA A 284 -19.26 -0.40 -12.20
N PRO A 285 -19.08 -0.19 -13.52
CA PRO A 285 -17.80 0.23 -14.09
C PRO A 285 -17.35 1.59 -13.54
N SER A 286 -16.06 1.74 -13.26
CA SER A 286 -15.44 2.99 -12.84
C SER A 286 -15.05 3.90 -14.01
N PRO A 287 -14.69 5.17 -13.74
CA PRO A 287 -14.14 6.08 -14.76
C PRO A 287 -12.75 5.67 -15.27
N ILE A 288 -12.10 4.70 -14.63
CA ILE A 288 -10.85 4.10 -15.11
C ILE A 288 -11.22 3.07 -16.19
N THR A 289 -10.91 3.41 -17.44
CA THR A 289 -11.27 2.60 -18.62
C THR A 289 -10.19 1.62 -19.03
N PHE A 290 -8.97 1.82 -18.54
CA PHE A 290 -7.86 0.91 -18.70
C PHE A 290 -6.91 1.05 -17.52
N SER A 291 -6.39 -0.07 -17.02
CA SER A 291 -5.31 -0.08 -16.03
C SER A 291 -4.44 -1.30 -16.27
N SER A 292 -3.14 -1.12 -16.31
CA SER A 292 -2.16 -2.19 -16.37
C SER A 292 -0.93 -1.79 -15.59
N ILE A 293 -0.40 -2.70 -14.78
CA ILE A 293 0.83 -2.45 -14.03
C ILE A 293 2.01 -2.09 -14.95
N TYR A 294 1.95 -2.48 -16.23
CA TYR A 294 2.94 -2.16 -17.27
C TYR A 294 2.52 -0.99 -18.17
N GLY A 295 1.31 -1.08 -18.72
CA GLY A 295 0.89 -0.32 -19.90
C GLY A 295 0.30 1.06 -19.64
N GLY A 296 0.13 1.46 -18.38
CA GLY A 296 -0.45 2.76 -18.01
C GLY A 296 -1.88 2.68 -17.48
N GLU A 297 -2.52 3.85 -17.40
CA GLU A 297 -3.88 4.00 -16.92
C GLU A 297 -4.62 5.06 -17.75
N ASP A 298 -5.84 4.74 -18.16
CA ASP A 298 -6.74 5.66 -18.86
C ASP A 298 -7.93 6.00 -17.96
N TYR A 299 -8.24 7.29 -17.89
CA TYR A 299 -9.33 7.82 -17.09
C TYR A 299 -10.22 8.74 -17.95
N ASN A 300 -11.51 8.46 -17.92
CA ASN A 300 -12.52 9.30 -18.58
C ASN A 300 -13.40 9.99 -17.54
N ALA A 301 -13.15 11.27 -17.27
CA ALA A 301 -13.89 12.03 -16.25
C ALA A 301 -15.38 12.18 -16.59
N ASN A 302 -15.78 11.99 -17.86
CA ASN A 302 -17.17 11.98 -18.28
C ASN A 302 -17.97 10.80 -17.73
N LEU A 303 -17.30 9.76 -17.23
CA LEU A 303 -17.90 8.57 -16.63
C LEU A 303 -17.99 8.65 -15.10
N GLU A 304 -17.58 9.78 -14.50
CA GLU A 304 -17.69 9.99 -13.06
C GLU A 304 -19.15 9.95 -12.60
N GLN A 305 -19.40 9.11 -11.60
CA GLN A 305 -20.70 9.03 -10.93
C GLN A 305 -20.61 9.85 -9.65
N LYS A 306 -20.89 11.15 -9.74
CA LYS A 306 -20.73 12.09 -8.62
C LYS A 306 -21.49 11.62 -7.38
N GLY A 307 -20.78 11.49 -6.27
CA GLY A 307 -21.34 11.08 -4.98
C GLY A 307 -21.65 9.59 -4.85
N TRP A 308 -21.15 8.72 -5.73
CA TRP A 308 -21.40 7.27 -5.69
C TRP A 308 -21.09 6.62 -4.33
N ASP A 309 -20.10 7.16 -3.60
CA ASP A 309 -19.64 6.73 -2.29
C ASP A 309 -20.17 7.61 -1.13
N LEU A 310 -21.23 8.38 -1.38
CA LEU A 310 -21.98 9.14 -0.39
C LEU A 310 -23.37 8.52 -0.14
N PRO A 311 -23.97 8.77 1.04
CA PRO A 311 -25.38 8.52 1.29
C PRO A 311 -26.29 9.18 0.24
N LYS A 312 -27.49 8.63 0.04
CA LYS A 312 -28.52 9.13 -0.90
C LYS A 312 -28.17 9.10 -2.40
N PHE A 313 -27.05 8.49 -2.78
CA PHE A 313 -26.77 8.21 -4.19
C PHE A 313 -27.79 7.22 -4.77
N ASN A 314 -28.30 7.50 -5.97
CA ASN A 314 -29.22 6.60 -6.67
C ASN A 314 -28.45 5.51 -7.42
N ASP A 315 -28.34 4.33 -6.81
CA ASP A 315 -27.67 3.16 -7.38
C ASP A 315 -28.64 2.15 -8.03
N SER A 316 -29.88 2.56 -8.36
CA SER A 316 -30.88 1.65 -8.97
C SER A 316 -30.41 1.01 -10.28
N LYS A 317 -29.53 1.69 -11.04
CA LYS A 317 -28.92 1.17 -12.27
C LYS A 317 -27.70 0.27 -12.02
N TRP A 318 -27.21 0.17 -10.78
CA TRP A 318 -26.10 -0.70 -10.43
C TRP A 318 -26.59 -2.12 -10.24
N LYS A 319 -25.84 -3.07 -10.78
CA LYS A 319 -26.13 -4.49 -10.59
C LYS A 319 -25.62 -4.97 -9.24
N SER A 320 -26.17 -6.08 -8.77
CA SER A 320 -25.64 -6.77 -7.58
C SER A 320 -24.29 -7.40 -7.88
N ALA A 321 -23.41 -7.45 -6.89
CA ALA A 321 -22.10 -8.09 -7.01
C ALA A 321 -22.23 -9.62 -7.16
N LEU A 322 -21.30 -10.23 -7.91
CA LEU A 322 -21.26 -11.67 -8.12
C LEU A 322 -20.33 -12.34 -7.10
N LEU A 323 -20.72 -13.52 -6.62
CA LEU A 323 -19.88 -14.35 -5.76
C LEU A 323 -18.84 -15.12 -6.57
N VAL A 324 -17.62 -15.18 -6.04
CA VAL A 324 -16.49 -15.96 -6.54
C VAL A 324 -15.72 -16.55 -5.37
N ASP A 325 -14.81 -17.48 -5.63
CA ASP A 325 -13.85 -17.94 -4.64
C ASP A 325 -12.63 -17.02 -4.57
N GLY A 326 -11.80 -17.19 -3.55
CA GLY A 326 -10.55 -16.47 -3.40
C GLY A 326 -9.50 -17.27 -2.63
N PRO A 327 -8.24 -16.81 -2.67
CA PRO A 327 -7.13 -17.51 -2.02
C PRO A 327 -7.21 -17.40 -0.50
N LYS A 328 -6.32 -18.14 0.17
CA LYS A 328 -6.07 -17.97 1.60
C LYS A 328 -5.65 -16.53 1.88
N LEU A 329 -6.18 -15.95 2.96
CA LEU A 329 -5.88 -14.58 3.39
C LEU A 329 -4.93 -14.57 4.58
N ASN A 330 -3.91 -13.70 4.53
CA ASN A 330 -3.03 -13.38 5.64
C ASN A 330 -2.96 -11.86 5.82
N ALA A 331 -2.61 -11.37 7.02
CA ALA A 331 -2.46 -9.94 7.25
C ALA A 331 -1.22 -9.39 6.55
N GLN A 332 -1.30 -8.19 5.99
CA GLN A 332 -0.13 -7.43 5.57
C GLN A 332 0.75 -7.09 6.81
N LYS A 333 2.02 -7.49 6.76
CA LYS A 333 2.97 -7.36 7.89
C LYS A 333 3.97 -6.24 7.66
N GLU A 334 4.34 -6.05 6.41
CA GLU A 334 5.16 -4.98 5.91
C GLU A 334 4.43 -3.63 5.87
N GLU A 335 5.22 -2.57 5.86
CA GLU A 335 4.72 -1.22 5.67
C GLU A 335 4.04 -1.09 4.30
N PRO A 336 2.98 -0.29 4.17
CA PRO A 336 2.29 -0.10 2.88
C PRO A 336 3.16 0.70 1.91
N VAL A 337 2.84 0.62 0.62
CA VAL A 337 3.36 1.58 -0.37
C VAL A 337 2.59 2.88 -0.24
N LYS A 338 3.29 4.02 -0.24
CA LYS A 338 2.72 5.37 -0.12
C LYS A 338 3.38 6.34 -1.09
N VAL A 339 2.77 7.50 -1.27
CA VAL A 339 3.38 8.66 -1.93
C VAL A 339 4.26 9.41 -0.93
N PHE A 340 5.51 9.70 -1.31
CA PHE A 340 6.50 10.34 -0.44
C PHE A 340 6.95 11.71 -0.96
N ASP A 341 7.68 11.73 -2.07
CA ASP A 341 8.26 12.95 -2.63
C ASP A 341 7.43 13.45 -3.81
N ASN A 342 7.43 14.77 -4.03
CA ASN A 342 6.79 15.38 -5.20
C ASN A 342 7.80 16.19 -6.00
N PHE A 343 7.79 15.99 -7.33
CA PHE A 343 8.70 16.63 -8.27
C PHE A 343 7.93 17.51 -9.23
N LYS A 344 8.18 18.81 -9.14
CA LYS A 344 7.78 19.76 -10.18
C LYS A 344 8.80 19.74 -11.31
N ALA A 345 8.36 20.01 -12.53
CA ALA A 345 9.26 20.16 -13.65
C ALA A 345 10.30 21.27 -13.41
N LYS A 346 11.56 20.94 -13.64
CA LYS A 346 12.70 21.86 -13.66
C LYS A 346 12.75 22.62 -14.98
N THR A 347 12.41 21.95 -16.08
CA THR A 347 12.31 22.56 -17.41
C THR A 347 11.08 22.01 -18.14
N ILE A 348 10.53 22.84 -19.04
CA ILE A 348 9.39 22.51 -19.90
C ILE A 348 9.75 23.01 -21.30
N GLN A 349 9.97 22.08 -22.24
CA GLN A 349 10.44 22.40 -23.58
C GLN A 349 9.45 21.94 -24.65
N PRO A 350 9.20 22.75 -25.69
CA PRO A 350 8.38 22.30 -26.80
C PRO A 350 9.16 21.26 -27.61
N VAL A 351 8.46 20.28 -28.14
CA VAL A 351 8.99 19.31 -29.12
C VAL A 351 8.06 19.28 -30.34
N GLY A 352 8.41 18.51 -31.37
CA GLY A 352 7.63 18.41 -32.60
C GLY A 352 6.14 18.08 -32.37
N ASN A 353 5.29 18.47 -33.32
CA ASN A 353 3.83 18.20 -33.32
C ASN A 353 3.03 18.88 -32.19
N GLY A 354 3.54 19.97 -31.61
CA GLY A 354 2.83 20.72 -30.57
C GLY A 354 2.76 19.99 -29.22
N GLU A 355 3.71 19.09 -28.98
CA GLU A 355 3.88 18.36 -27.73
C GLU A 355 4.94 19.05 -26.85
N TRP A 356 4.96 18.71 -25.57
CA TRP A 356 5.87 19.32 -24.60
C TRP A 356 6.54 18.25 -23.75
N VAL A 357 7.82 18.42 -23.46
CA VAL A 357 8.58 17.54 -22.56
C VAL A 357 8.88 18.27 -21.26
N TYR A 358 8.47 17.65 -20.16
CA TYR A 358 8.72 18.09 -18.79
C TYR A 358 9.87 17.26 -18.21
N ASP A 359 10.95 17.91 -17.76
CA ASP A 359 12.04 17.27 -17.02
C ASP A 359 11.83 17.48 -15.52
N LEU A 360 11.60 16.41 -14.76
CA LEU A 360 11.39 16.48 -13.31
C LEU A 360 12.70 16.57 -12.50
N GLY A 361 13.85 16.37 -13.14
CA GLY A 361 15.18 16.45 -12.53
C GLY A 361 15.61 15.21 -11.73
N GLN A 362 14.70 14.28 -11.46
CA GLN A 362 14.97 13.04 -10.73
C GLN A 362 14.27 11.87 -11.43
N ASN A 363 14.99 10.77 -11.68
CA ASN A 363 14.37 9.52 -12.08
C ASN A 363 13.85 8.80 -10.83
N SER A 364 12.59 8.40 -10.82
CA SER A 364 11.98 7.73 -9.66
C SER A 364 10.83 6.81 -10.06
N SER A 365 10.53 5.80 -9.25
CA SER A 365 9.22 5.14 -9.28
C SER A 365 8.14 6.14 -8.88
N ALA A 366 7.26 6.48 -9.81
CA ALA A 366 6.30 7.54 -9.56
C ALA A 366 4.98 7.32 -10.29
N ILE A 367 4.01 8.14 -9.89
CA ILE A 367 2.79 8.45 -10.63
C ILE A 367 2.79 9.94 -11.01
N ILE A 368 1.79 10.38 -11.76
CA ILE A 368 1.62 11.80 -12.10
C ILE A 368 0.49 12.44 -11.26
N GLU A 369 0.58 13.73 -11.02
CA GLU A 369 -0.57 14.60 -10.74
C GLU A 369 -0.71 15.62 -11.85
N LEU A 370 -1.86 15.62 -12.53
CA LEU A 370 -2.23 16.57 -13.56
C LEU A 370 -3.25 17.56 -12.99
N LYS A 371 -3.01 18.86 -13.16
CA LYS A 371 -4.01 19.92 -13.04
C LYS A 371 -4.23 20.56 -14.41
N VAL A 372 -5.48 20.61 -14.85
CA VAL A 372 -5.79 20.93 -16.25
C VAL A 372 -7.11 21.68 -16.39
N ARG A 373 -7.19 22.57 -17.37
CA ARG A 373 -8.43 23.23 -17.83
C ARG A 373 -8.61 23.00 -19.32
N GLY A 374 -9.83 22.71 -19.74
CA GLY A 374 -10.16 22.52 -21.14
C GLY A 374 -11.64 22.26 -21.33
N LYS A 375 -12.01 21.87 -22.54
CA LYS A 375 -13.37 21.51 -22.91
C LYS A 375 -13.64 20.05 -22.58
N LYS A 376 -14.92 19.73 -22.40
CA LYS A 376 -15.39 18.36 -22.26
C LYS A 376 -14.93 17.52 -23.46
N GLY A 377 -14.30 16.38 -23.19
CA GLY A 377 -13.78 15.48 -24.22
C GLY A 377 -12.35 15.78 -24.68
N ASP A 378 -11.77 16.93 -24.32
CA ASP A 378 -10.35 17.16 -24.54
C ASP A 378 -9.53 16.06 -23.85
N THR A 379 -8.48 15.61 -24.51
CA THR A 379 -7.71 14.44 -24.08
C THR A 379 -6.23 14.79 -23.92
N ILE A 380 -5.71 14.56 -22.72
CA ILE A 380 -4.28 14.67 -22.42
C ILE A 380 -3.68 13.27 -22.40
N LYS A 381 -2.63 13.06 -23.20
CA LYS A 381 -1.80 11.85 -23.18
C LYS A 381 -0.42 12.19 -22.65
N ILE A 382 0.04 11.45 -21.63
CA ILE A 382 1.32 11.66 -20.97
C ILE A 382 2.16 10.39 -21.10
N THR A 383 3.27 10.47 -21.82
CA THR A 383 4.20 9.35 -22.04
C THR A 383 5.41 9.49 -21.11
N PRO A 384 5.53 8.65 -20.07
CA PRO A 384 6.66 8.67 -19.16
C PRO A 384 7.89 7.97 -19.74
N ALA A 385 9.09 8.48 -19.44
CA ALA A 385 10.35 7.84 -19.79
C ALA A 385 11.51 8.21 -18.86
N GLU A 386 12.53 7.37 -18.85
CA GLU A 386 13.78 7.63 -18.14
C GLU A 386 14.77 8.46 -18.97
N LEU A 387 14.68 8.44 -20.31
CA LEU A 387 15.64 9.03 -21.23
C LEU A 387 14.98 9.84 -22.35
N LEU A 388 15.76 10.77 -22.91
CA LEU A 388 15.43 11.55 -24.09
C LEU A 388 16.20 11.05 -25.32
N LYS A 389 15.66 11.33 -26.51
CA LYS A 389 16.38 11.25 -27.79
C LYS A 389 17.10 12.57 -28.06
N ALA A 390 17.92 12.58 -29.12
CA ALA A 390 18.63 13.78 -29.57
C ALA A 390 17.71 14.95 -29.96
N ASP A 391 16.49 14.66 -30.42
CA ASP A 391 15.48 15.67 -30.78
C ASP A 391 14.69 16.22 -29.58
N GLY A 392 15.04 15.81 -28.35
CA GLY A 392 14.37 16.21 -27.12
C GLY A 392 13.10 15.42 -26.79
N THR A 393 12.61 14.54 -27.68
CA THR A 393 11.47 13.66 -27.40
C THR A 393 11.85 12.52 -26.46
N VAL A 394 10.88 11.95 -25.75
CA VAL A 394 11.13 10.81 -24.87
C VAL A 394 11.34 9.51 -25.64
N THR A 395 12.04 8.55 -25.02
CA THR A 395 12.20 7.20 -25.57
C THR A 395 11.85 6.12 -24.56
N GLN A 396 11.01 5.16 -24.97
CA GLN A 396 10.70 3.95 -24.22
C GLN A 396 11.44 2.71 -24.76
N LYS A 397 12.45 2.90 -25.63
CA LYS A 397 13.17 1.81 -26.30
C LYS A 397 13.72 0.75 -25.33
N ASN A 398 14.28 1.19 -24.19
CA ASN A 398 14.90 0.30 -23.21
C ASN A 398 13.92 -0.26 -22.15
N ILE A 399 12.71 0.29 -22.11
CA ILE A 399 11.63 -0.09 -21.17
C ILE A 399 10.69 -1.11 -21.82
N GLY A 400 10.50 -1.01 -23.13
CA GLY A 400 9.34 -1.58 -23.80
C GLY A 400 8.19 -0.57 -23.81
N GLY A 401 7.49 -0.47 -24.94
CA GLY A 401 6.46 0.53 -25.17
C GLY A 401 5.35 0.01 -26.09
N PRO A 402 4.22 0.71 -26.16
CA PRO A 402 3.96 1.99 -25.51
C PRO A 402 3.37 1.86 -24.09
N SER A 403 3.81 2.69 -23.16
CA SER A 403 3.18 2.88 -21.84
C SER A 403 2.86 4.36 -21.63
N TYR A 404 1.64 4.70 -21.22
CA TYR A 404 1.22 6.10 -21.08
C TYR A 404 -0.04 6.26 -20.24
N PHE A 405 -0.22 7.47 -19.72
CA PHE A 405 -1.43 7.91 -19.04
C PHE A 405 -2.34 8.66 -19.99
N THR A 406 -3.66 8.48 -19.86
CA THR A 406 -4.65 9.29 -20.58
C THR A 406 -5.69 9.86 -19.63
N TYR A 407 -5.97 11.15 -19.76
CA TYR A 407 -7.06 11.82 -19.06
C TYR A 407 -7.99 12.50 -20.07
N ILE A 408 -9.26 12.13 -20.07
CA ILE A 408 -10.33 12.77 -20.86
C ILE A 408 -11.11 13.69 -19.94
N LEU A 409 -11.08 14.99 -20.23
CA LEU A 409 -11.67 16.04 -19.41
C LEU A 409 -13.20 15.97 -19.43
N LYS A 410 -13.81 16.36 -18.31
CA LYS A 410 -15.27 16.59 -18.21
C LYS A 410 -15.67 18.04 -18.52
N GLY A 411 -14.70 18.95 -18.62
CA GLY A 411 -14.87 20.35 -18.99
C GLY A 411 -15.31 21.26 -17.85
N GLU A 412 -15.02 20.89 -16.60
CA GLU A 412 -15.52 21.57 -15.41
C GLU A 412 -14.41 22.29 -14.63
N GLY A 413 -14.19 23.56 -14.94
CA GLY A 413 -13.28 24.41 -14.17
C GLY A 413 -11.84 23.90 -14.18
N LEU A 414 -11.22 23.80 -12.99
CA LEU A 414 -9.88 23.21 -12.82
C LEU A 414 -10.05 21.75 -12.42
N GLU A 415 -9.64 20.84 -13.28
CA GLU A 415 -9.66 19.41 -13.02
C GLU A 415 -8.32 18.95 -12.43
N THR A 416 -8.36 18.04 -11.47
CA THR A 416 -7.16 17.41 -10.88
C THR A 416 -7.28 15.90 -10.98
N TRP A 417 -6.25 15.25 -11.49
CA TRP A 417 -6.23 13.80 -11.69
C TRP A 417 -4.89 13.18 -11.34
N ARG A 418 -4.96 11.97 -10.79
CA ARG A 418 -3.83 11.07 -10.51
C ARG A 418 -4.29 9.64 -10.83
N PRO A 419 -3.43 8.79 -11.42
CA PRO A 419 -3.76 7.39 -11.60
C PRO A 419 -3.82 6.67 -10.24
N LYS A 420 -4.64 5.62 -10.14
CA LYS A 420 -4.89 4.91 -8.88
C LYS A 420 -4.21 3.54 -8.79
N PHE A 421 -4.01 2.87 -9.92
CA PHE A 421 -3.67 1.44 -9.96
C PHE A 421 -2.47 1.10 -10.85
N MET A 422 -1.61 2.10 -11.10
CA MET A 422 -0.39 1.95 -11.90
C MET A 422 0.68 2.93 -11.42
N TYR A 423 1.95 2.54 -11.54
CA TYR A 423 3.14 3.39 -11.40
C TYR A 423 4.17 3.01 -12.45
N THR A 424 5.17 3.86 -12.70
CA THR A 424 6.34 3.50 -13.51
C THR A 424 7.58 4.32 -13.12
N GLY A 425 8.77 3.86 -13.50
CA GLY A 425 10.00 4.64 -13.43
C GLY A 425 10.04 5.72 -14.52
N PHE A 426 10.26 6.98 -14.13
CA PHE A 426 10.52 8.06 -15.08
C PHE A 426 11.20 9.28 -14.45
N ARG A 427 11.85 10.05 -15.33
CA ARG A 427 12.30 11.43 -15.09
C ARG A 427 11.58 12.42 -16.00
N TYR A 428 11.26 12.00 -17.22
CA TYR A 428 10.70 12.85 -18.27
C TYR A 428 9.26 12.47 -18.57
N LEU A 429 8.44 13.48 -18.85
CA LEU A 429 7.04 13.31 -19.28
C LEU A 429 6.82 14.05 -20.60
N GLN A 430 6.53 13.32 -21.67
CA GLN A 430 6.10 13.92 -22.94
C GLN A 430 4.58 14.01 -22.99
N VAL A 431 4.06 15.23 -23.14
CA VAL A 431 2.64 15.53 -23.07
C VAL A 431 2.12 15.96 -24.43
N LYS A 432 1.04 15.28 -24.85
CA LYS A 432 0.26 15.59 -26.04
C LYS A 432 -1.15 16.04 -25.64
N GLY A 433 -1.68 17.01 -26.38
CA GLY A 433 -3.08 17.46 -26.25
C GLY A 433 -3.30 18.64 -25.31
N GLY A 434 -2.24 19.21 -24.73
CA GLY A 434 -2.33 20.39 -23.87
C GLY A 434 -1.10 21.28 -23.96
N ILE A 435 -1.30 22.56 -23.65
CA ILE A 435 -0.29 23.61 -23.65
C ILE A 435 0.05 23.97 -22.19
N PRO A 436 1.33 24.01 -21.78
CA PRO A 436 1.72 24.44 -20.44
C PRO A 436 1.23 25.88 -20.15
N ILE A 437 0.83 26.14 -18.92
CA ILE A 437 0.47 27.49 -18.48
C ILE A 437 1.57 28.51 -18.79
N GLY A 438 1.16 29.70 -19.24
CA GLY A 438 2.08 30.80 -19.59
C GLY A 438 2.75 30.66 -20.97
N LYS A 439 2.45 29.61 -21.74
CA LYS A 439 2.87 29.48 -23.14
C LYS A 439 1.81 30.01 -24.08
N GLU A 440 2.23 30.41 -25.27
CA GLU A 440 1.33 30.93 -26.31
C GLU A 440 0.28 29.87 -26.68
N ASN A 441 -1.00 30.26 -26.66
CA ASN A 441 -2.13 29.36 -26.91
C ASN A 441 -3.17 30.01 -27.84
N PRO A 442 -2.79 30.35 -29.08
CA PRO A 442 -3.65 31.12 -29.99
C PRO A 442 -4.91 30.35 -30.41
N SER A 443 -4.84 29.01 -30.39
CA SER A 443 -5.98 28.14 -30.71
C SER A 443 -6.85 27.78 -29.51
N ASN A 444 -6.64 28.41 -28.34
CA ASN A 444 -7.39 28.17 -27.11
C ASN A 444 -7.55 26.67 -26.77
N LYS A 445 -6.43 25.93 -26.87
CA LYS A 445 -6.34 24.51 -26.52
C LYS A 445 -6.34 24.32 -25.00
N THR A 446 -6.54 23.07 -24.57
CA THR A 446 -6.39 22.64 -23.18
C THR A 446 -5.12 23.19 -22.54
N VAL A 447 -5.24 23.75 -21.34
CA VAL A 447 -4.13 24.32 -20.57
C VAL A 447 -3.74 23.37 -19.45
N ILE A 448 -2.46 23.00 -19.40
CA ILE A 448 -1.86 22.24 -18.31
C ILE A 448 -1.37 23.26 -17.27
N GLU A 449 -2.12 23.35 -16.18
CA GLU A 449 -1.86 24.28 -15.06
C GLU A 449 -0.71 23.80 -14.19
N ASP A 450 -0.62 22.49 -13.97
CA ASP A 450 0.44 21.87 -13.18
C ASP A 450 0.59 20.40 -13.60
N LEU A 451 1.84 19.93 -13.65
CA LEU A 451 2.14 18.51 -13.87
C LEU A 451 3.34 18.14 -12.99
N LYS A 452 3.12 17.18 -12.10
CA LYS A 452 4.13 16.70 -11.15
C LYS A 452 4.32 15.20 -11.21
N GLY A 453 5.53 14.75 -10.91
CA GLY A 453 5.78 13.37 -10.49
C GLY A 453 5.53 13.22 -8.99
N LEU A 454 4.92 12.13 -8.57
CA LEU A 454 4.69 11.76 -7.18
C LEU A 454 5.40 10.43 -6.93
N HIS A 455 6.55 10.48 -6.26
CA HIS A 455 7.34 9.31 -5.94
C HIS A 455 6.58 8.38 -5.00
N ILE A 456 6.60 7.08 -5.31
CA ILE A 456 6.01 6.04 -4.48
C ILE A 456 7.07 5.06 -4.01
N ARG A 457 6.92 4.58 -2.77
CA ARG A 457 7.72 3.49 -2.21
C ARG A 457 7.04 2.88 -0.99
N ASN A 458 7.53 1.73 -0.56
CA ASN A 458 7.26 1.13 0.73
C ASN A 458 7.60 2.12 1.85
N ALA A 459 6.74 2.21 2.85
CA ALA A 459 6.84 3.19 3.92
C ALA A 459 7.82 2.81 5.05
N ALA A 460 8.72 1.85 4.80
CA ALA A 460 9.86 1.57 5.66
C ALA A 460 10.58 2.86 6.09
N THR A 461 10.84 2.97 7.39
CA THR A 461 11.46 4.14 8.00
C THR A 461 12.93 4.21 7.60
N THR A 462 13.43 5.41 7.29
CA THR A 462 14.87 5.63 7.10
C THR A 462 15.57 5.56 8.46
N VAL A 463 16.55 4.67 8.60
CA VAL A 463 17.29 4.44 9.86
C VAL A 463 18.79 4.63 9.73
N GLY A 464 19.29 4.82 8.51
CA GLY A 464 20.69 5.13 8.22
C GLY A 464 20.84 6.35 7.34
N SER A 465 22.03 6.95 7.41
CA SER A 465 22.44 8.07 6.58
C SER A 465 23.95 8.03 6.39
N PHE A 466 24.43 8.55 5.27
CA PHE A 466 25.85 8.69 4.99
C PHE A 466 26.19 10.12 4.56
N LYS A 467 27.34 10.62 5.04
CA LYS A 467 27.92 11.88 4.59
C LYS A 467 29.44 11.82 4.76
N SER A 468 30.16 12.36 3.80
CA SER A 468 31.62 12.52 3.86
C SER A 468 32.06 13.89 3.31
N SER A 469 33.34 14.20 3.46
CA SER A 469 33.97 15.37 2.82
C SER A 469 34.14 15.20 1.30
N ASN A 470 34.04 13.98 0.77
CA ASN A 470 34.16 13.70 -0.66
C ASN A 470 32.78 13.76 -1.33
N GLU A 471 32.60 14.72 -2.22
CA GLU A 471 31.33 14.94 -2.89
C GLU A 471 30.93 13.79 -3.81
N LEU A 472 31.88 13.16 -4.50
CA LEU A 472 31.63 12.00 -5.35
C LEU A 472 30.95 10.88 -4.55
N PHE A 473 31.42 10.58 -3.34
CA PHE A 473 30.81 9.56 -2.49
C PHE A 473 29.41 9.95 -2.00
N ASN A 474 29.18 11.24 -1.73
CA ASN A 474 27.84 11.73 -1.37
C ASN A 474 26.86 11.59 -2.55
N LYS A 475 27.30 11.87 -3.78
CA LYS A 475 26.49 11.63 -4.99
C LYS A 475 26.25 10.16 -5.27
N THR A 476 27.27 9.31 -5.14
CA THR A 476 27.13 7.86 -5.28
C THR A 476 26.13 7.31 -4.28
N PHE A 477 26.21 7.71 -3.01
CA PHE A 477 25.21 7.34 -2.01
C PHE A 477 23.80 7.81 -2.41
N SER A 478 23.66 9.06 -2.87
CA SER A 478 22.37 9.60 -3.31
C SER A 478 21.78 8.83 -4.49
N LEU A 479 22.61 8.41 -5.45
CA LEU A 479 22.18 7.58 -6.59
C LEU A 479 21.70 6.19 -6.13
N ILE A 480 22.46 5.54 -5.25
CA ILE A 480 22.11 4.23 -4.68
C ILE A 480 20.81 4.34 -3.88
N ASP A 481 20.66 5.38 -3.05
CA ASP A 481 19.46 5.60 -2.25
C ASP A 481 18.21 5.79 -3.14
N TRP A 482 18.30 6.55 -4.23
CA TRP A 482 17.21 6.67 -5.19
C TRP A 482 16.87 5.36 -5.91
N ALA A 483 17.86 4.53 -6.21
CA ALA A 483 17.63 3.19 -6.76
C ALA A 483 16.92 2.27 -5.75
N ILE A 484 17.32 2.31 -4.47
CA ILE A 484 16.67 1.56 -3.39
C ILE A 484 15.22 2.03 -3.23
N LYS A 485 14.99 3.34 -3.06
CA LYS A 485 13.65 3.94 -2.95
C LYS A 485 12.76 3.52 -4.12
N SER A 486 13.29 3.56 -5.34
CA SER A 486 12.50 3.28 -6.54
C SER A 486 12.10 1.83 -6.69
N ASN A 487 12.84 0.92 -6.06
CA ASN A 487 12.63 -0.51 -6.16
C ASN A 487 11.99 -1.15 -4.92
N MET A 488 11.56 -0.36 -3.95
CA MET A 488 10.76 -0.84 -2.83
C MET A 488 9.27 -0.62 -3.10
N VAL A 489 8.66 -1.37 -4.03
CA VAL A 489 7.22 -1.26 -4.33
C VAL A 489 6.55 -2.61 -4.12
N SER A 490 5.92 -2.80 -2.96
CA SER A 490 5.34 -4.06 -2.45
C SER A 490 6.30 -5.25 -2.26
N LEU A 491 7.39 -5.28 -3.02
CA LEU A 491 8.51 -6.20 -2.96
C LEU A 491 9.77 -5.42 -3.38
N PHE A 492 10.91 -6.10 -3.41
CA PHE A 492 12.15 -5.53 -3.96
C PHE A 492 12.21 -5.83 -5.45
N THR A 493 11.91 -4.84 -6.29
CA THR A 493 11.91 -5.00 -7.75
C THR A 493 13.30 -4.89 -8.35
N ASP A 494 13.54 -5.53 -9.50
CA ASP A 494 14.71 -5.29 -10.36
C ASP A 494 14.72 -3.87 -10.94
N CYS A 495 13.57 -3.46 -11.48
CA CYS A 495 13.38 -2.14 -12.05
C CYS A 495 11.93 -1.65 -11.86
N PRO A 496 11.72 -0.32 -11.74
CA PRO A 496 10.38 0.23 -11.52
C PRO A 496 9.58 0.47 -12.82
N HIS A 497 10.17 0.21 -13.99
CA HIS A 497 9.59 0.57 -15.28
C HIS A 497 9.20 -0.66 -16.14
N ARG A 498 10.10 -1.63 -16.36
CA ARG A 498 9.95 -2.73 -17.33
C ARG A 498 9.28 -3.96 -16.73
N GLU A 499 9.95 -4.63 -15.79
CA GLU A 499 9.54 -5.96 -15.30
C GLU A 499 8.82 -5.90 -13.97
N LYS A 500 9.40 -5.14 -13.02
CA LYS A 500 8.85 -4.95 -11.66
C LYS A 500 8.74 -6.28 -10.92
N LEU A 501 9.73 -7.16 -11.13
CA LEU A 501 9.74 -8.52 -10.62
C LEU A 501 10.66 -8.62 -9.40
N GLY A 502 10.30 -9.52 -8.47
CA GLY A 502 11.06 -9.79 -7.27
C GLY A 502 12.22 -10.74 -7.50
N TRP A 503 13.16 -10.36 -8.35
CA TRP A 503 14.37 -11.14 -8.62
C TRP A 503 15.19 -11.34 -7.33
N LEU A 504 15.54 -12.59 -7.05
CA LEU A 504 16.19 -12.98 -5.80
C LEU A 504 17.68 -12.61 -5.75
N GLU A 505 18.32 -12.45 -6.91
CA GLU A 505 19.68 -11.96 -7.03
C GLU A 505 19.81 -10.57 -6.42
N GLU A 506 18.91 -9.64 -6.76
CA GLU A 506 18.88 -8.26 -6.32
C GLU A 506 18.62 -8.19 -4.82
N LEU A 507 17.68 -9.01 -4.33
CA LEU A 507 17.39 -9.14 -2.90
C LEU A 507 18.65 -9.57 -2.12
N HIS A 508 19.46 -10.46 -2.70
CA HIS A 508 20.71 -10.93 -2.11
C HIS A 508 21.82 -9.87 -2.18
N LEU A 509 22.17 -9.40 -3.38
CA LEU A 509 23.29 -8.51 -3.64
C LEU A 509 23.10 -7.13 -3.00
N MET A 510 21.89 -6.55 -3.07
CA MET A 510 21.60 -5.23 -2.50
C MET A 510 21.18 -5.27 -1.03
N GLY A 511 20.94 -6.46 -0.47
CA GLY A 511 20.26 -6.59 0.81
C GLY A 511 20.96 -5.86 1.97
N SER A 512 22.29 -5.84 1.99
CA SER A 512 23.05 -5.09 3.00
C SER A 512 22.87 -3.59 2.85
N SER A 513 22.99 -3.05 1.63
CA SER A 513 22.82 -1.62 1.34
C SER A 513 21.41 -1.13 1.73
N VAL A 514 20.38 -1.95 1.47
CA VAL A 514 19.00 -1.63 1.87
C VAL A 514 18.87 -1.60 3.40
N ARG A 515 19.35 -2.64 4.10
CA ARG A 515 19.21 -2.78 5.57
C ARG A 515 19.98 -1.72 6.36
N TYR A 516 21.06 -1.16 5.80
CA TYR A 516 21.75 -0.03 6.42
C TYR A 516 20.91 1.25 6.38
N ASN A 517 20.13 1.47 5.32
CA ASN A 517 19.41 2.71 5.10
C ASN A 517 17.97 2.69 5.65
N TYR A 518 17.30 1.53 5.66
CA TYR A 518 15.87 1.43 5.96
C TYR A 518 15.54 0.31 6.95
N ASP A 519 14.52 0.52 7.79
CA ASP A 519 13.94 -0.53 8.64
C ASP A 519 13.01 -1.42 7.81
N VAL A 520 13.62 -2.39 7.13
CA VAL A 520 12.97 -3.26 6.13
C VAL A 520 12.81 -4.70 6.61
N ALA A 521 13.01 -4.98 7.90
CA ALA A 521 12.86 -6.34 8.42
C ALA A 521 11.49 -6.96 8.08
N PRO A 522 10.35 -6.24 8.18
CA PRO A 522 9.06 -6.75 7.73
C PRO A 522 9.00 -7.09 6.24
N LEU A 523 9.56 -6.25 5.36
CA LEU A 523 9.55 -6.47 3.91
C LEU A 523 10.43 -7.66 3.51
N PHE A 524 11.59 -7.83 4.15
CA PHE A 524 12.42 -9.03 3.99
C PHE A 524 11.71 -10.30 4.46
N LYS A 525 10.99 -10.26 5.59
CA LYS A 525 10.18 -11.42 6.04
C LYS A 525 9.08 -11.76 5.03
N LYS A 526 8.45 -10.76 4.43
CA LYS A 526 7.47 -10.95 3.37
C LYS A 526 8.10 -11.57 2.12
N ALA A 527 9.28 -11.10 1.69
CA ALA A 527 10.01 -11.70 0.57
C ALA A 527 10.36 -13.19 0.83
N LEU A 528 10.77 -13.55 2.05
CA LEU A 528 10.99 -14.95 2.42
C LEU A 528 9.70 -15.78 2.38
N GLN A 529 8.54 -15.18 2.65
CA GLN A 529 7.25 -15.85 2.50
C GLN A 529 6.90 -16.04 1.01
N ASP A 530 7.17 -15.05 0.16
CA ASP A 530 7.01 -15.17 -1.29
C ASP A 530 7.88 -16.30 -1.86
N MET A 531 9.13 -16.43 -1.39
CA MET A 531 10.03 -17.53 -1.77
C MET A 531 9.42 -18.89 -1.38
N LYS A 532 8.92 -19.03 -0.15
CA LYS A 532 8.27 -20.27 0.32
C LYS A 532 7.03 -20.63 -0.51
N ASN A 533 6.24 -19.63 -0.88
CA ASN A 533 5.05 -19.87 -1.70
C ASN A 533 5.40 -20.20 -3.15
N SER A 534 6.56 -19.71 -3.63
CA SER A 534 7.04 -19.92 -4.99
C SER A 534 7.80 -21.24 -5.15
N GLN A 535 8.35 -21.79 -4.07
CA GLN A 535 9.07 -23.06 -4.07
C GLN A 535 8.24 -24.20 -4.69
N THR A 536 8.85 -24.95 -5.62
CA THR A 536 8.21 -26.11 -6.27
C THR A 536 8.19 -27.32 -5.33
N ALA A 537 7.43 -28.35 -5.70
CA ALA A 537 7.31 -29.58 -4.89
C ALA A 537 8.65 -30.31 -4.74
N GLU A 538 9.55 -30.18 -5.71
CA GLU A 538 10.89 -30.77 -5.74
C GLU A 538 11.91 -29.95 -4.92
N GLY A 539 11.51 -28.78 -4.41
CA GLY A 539 12.34 -27.93 -3.58
C GLY A 539 13.05 -26.79 -4.31
N LEU A 540 12.89 -26.66 -5.63
CA LEU A 540 13.43 -25.54 -6.40
C LEU A 540 12.80 -24.22 -5.94
N ILE A 541 13.61 -23.23 -5.61
CA ILE A 541 13.18 -21.85 -5.45
C ILE A 541 13.45 -21.14 -6.79
N PRO A 542 12.42 -20.60 -7.46
CA PRO A 542 12.60 -19.88 -8.72
C PRO A 542 13.46 -18.62 -8.59
N GLU A 543 13.90 -18.07 -9.72
CA GLU A 543 14.75 -16.87 -9.75
C GLU A 543 14.00 -15.60 -9.32
N ILE A 544 12.67 -15.58 -9.43
CA ILE A 544 11.81 -14.50 -8.95
C ILE A 544 10.84 -15.00 -7.88
N ALA A 545 10.51 -14.14 -6.92
CA ALA A 545 9.47 -14.40 -5.94
C ALA A 545 8.65 -13.12 -5.66
N PRO A 546 7.31 -13.14 -5.83
CA PRO A 546 6.48 -14.25 -6.32
C PRO A 546 6.78 -14.70 -7.75
N GLU A 547 6.66 -16.01 -8.00
CA GLU A 547 6.75 -16.57 -9.36
C GLU A 547 5.50 -16.19 -10.18
N TYR A 548 5.71 -15.43 -11.26
CA TYR A 548 4.65 -14.96 -12.15
C TYR A 548 4.81 -15.37 -13.61
N VAL A 549 5.87 -16.09 -13.97
CA VAL A 549 6.18 -16.60 -15.32
C VAL A 549 6.78 -17.98 -15.20
#